data_AF-A0A0B1SLJ3-F1
#
_entry.id   AF-A0A0B1SLJ3-F1
#
_cell.length_a   1.000
_cell.length_b   1.000
_cell.length_c   1.000
_cell.angle_alpha   90.00
_cell.angle_beta   90.00
_cell.angle_gamma   90.00
#
_symmetry.space_group_name_H-M   'P 1'
#
loop_
_entity.id
_entity.type
_entity.pdbx_description
1 polymer ?
#
loop_
_entity_poly.entity_id
_entity_poly.type
_entity_poly.pdbx_seq_one_letter_code
_entity_poly.pdbx_strand_id
1 'polypeptide(L)'
;YTPESPIFEEEKKTFNLFGRDPVTVLRKDQSLKDRKMEAFHGLDHAFIFSRGYSSNFEIRPFTKRDENMAKILTNMVTNFAKTGDPSTKRFQWPPFHTNNTTEHVSIDLPPRVIQGELHWPNPKFWNVEAELISRHVTGGGEVSVDPEADLTNEERVQLSAYRRAWWALWLLVAILAIVIWGIVIYAVVSKGSSPRNKPYDNIVIAR
;
A
#
# COMPACT_ATOMS: atom_id res chain seq x y z
N TYR A 1 -10.68 19.52 4.65
CA TYR A 1 -9.53 20.37 5.01
C TYR A 1 -8.30 19.49 5.17
N THR A 2 -7.13 19.94 4.70
CA THR A 2 -5.83 19.29 4.98
C THR A 2 -4.86 20.36 5.49
N PRO A 3 -4.13 20.13 6.60
CA PRO A 3 -3.18 21.12 7.10
C PRO A 3 -1.99 21.27 6.15
N GLU A 4 -1.45 22.49 6.05
CA GLU A 4 -0.22 22.76 5.30
C GLU A 4 1.02 22.29 6.04
N SER A 5 0.94 22.31 7.37
CA SER A 5 2.00 21.85 8.27
C SER A 5 2.11 20.32 8.27
N PRO A 6 3.32 19.77 8.47
CA PRO A 6 3.50 18.34 8.66
C PRO A 6 2.69 17.79 9.83
N ILE A 7 2.24 16.55 9.66
CA ILE A 7 1.55 15.75 10.68
C ILE A 7 2.54 14.71 11.19
N PHE A 8 2.56 14.55 12.51
CA PHE A 8 3.36 13.55 13.19
C PHE A 8 2.42 12.53 13.82
N GLU A 9 2.66 11.27 13.55
CA GLU A 9 1.93 10.15 14.14
C GLU A 9 2.86 9.38 15.08
N GLU A 10 2.52 9.32 16.36
CA GLU A 10 3.24 8.49 17.33
C GLU A 10 2.55 7.13 17.47
N GLU A 11 3.29 6.05 17.22
CA GLU A 11 2.80 4.67 17.31
C GLU A 11 3.75 3.83 18.15
N LYS A 12 3.21 3.04 19.08
CA LYS A 12 4.01 2.05 19.84
C LYS A 12 3.90 0.70 19.16
N LYS A 13 5.02 0.23 18.60
CA LYS A 13 5.11 -1.06 17.90
C LYS A 13 6.10 -1.98 18.58
N THR A 14 5.70 -3.24 18.72
CA THR A 14 6.62 -4.31 19.15
C THR A 14 7.23 -4.93 17.92
N PHE A 15 8.56 -4.99 17.87
CA PHE A 15 9.27 -5.62 16.78
C PHE A 15 9.99 -6.85 17.31
N ASN A 16 9.84 -8.00 16.64
CA ASN A 16 10.52 -9.24 17.01
C ASN A 16 12.05 -9.08 17.14
N LEU A 17 12.64 -8.14 16.38
CA LEU A 17 14.07 -7.82 16.41
C LEU A 17 14.52 -7.11 17.70
N PHE A 18 13.62 -6.39 18.39
CA PHE A 18 13.91 -5.59 19.58
C PHE A 18 13.33 -6.21 20.87
N GLY A 19 12.93 -7.49 20.82
CA GLY A 19 12.35 -8.20 21.96
C GLY A 19 10.85 -7.93 22.13
N ARG A 20 10.36 -8.04 23.37
CA ARG A 20 8.93 -7.85 23.72
C ARG A 20 8.60 -6.42 24.09
N ASP A 21 9.60 -5.56 24.22
CA ASP A 21 9.39 -4.18 24.63
C ASP A 21 8.89 -3.34 23.45
N PRO A 22 7.82 -2.57 23.64
CA PRO A 22 7.30 -1.72 22.58
C PRO A 22 8.25 -0.55 22.31
N VAL A 23 8.53 -0.31 21.04
CA VAL A 23 9.33 0.82 20.56
C VAL A 23 8.38 1.90 20.05
N THR A 24 8.61 3.14 20.47
CA THR A 24 7.91 4.31 19.92
C THR A 24 8.46 4.63 18.53
N VAL A 25 7.58 4.60 17.54
CA VAL A 25 7.85 5.00 16.15
C VAL A 25 7.12 6.31 15.89
N LEU A 26 7.86 7.31 15.44
CA LEU A 26 7.30 8.59 15.02
C LEU A 26 7.26 8.64 13.48
N ARG A 27 6.07 8.58 12.90
CA ARG A 27 5.89 8.82 11.45
C ARG A 27 5.66 10.30 11.21
N LYS A 28 6.23 10.82 10.12
CA LYS A 28 5.99 12.19 9.66
C LYS A 28 5.35 12.14 8.28
N ASP A 29 4.13 12.66 8.18
CA ASP A 29 3.40 12.83 6.93
C ASP A 29 3.38 14.31 6.53
N GLN A 30 3.69 14.60 5.27
CA GLN A 30 3.69 15.96 4.72
C GLN A 30 3.42 15.93 3.22
N SER A 31 2.91 17.05 2.69
CA SER A 31 2.84 17.22 1.23
C SER A 31 4.27 17.33 0.65
N LEU A 32 4.52 16.57 -0.42
CA LEU A 32 5.74 16.60 -1.21
C LEU A 32 5.46 17.26 -2.57
N LYS A 33 6.52 17.69 -3.27
CA LYS A 33 6.38 18.33 -4.60
C LYS A 33 5.59 17.48 -5.59
N ASP A 34 5.82 16.17 -5.57
CA ASP A 34 5.19 15.22 -6.51
C ASP A 34 3.96 14.52 -5.91
N ARG A 35 3.65 14.75 -4.62
CA ARG A 35 2.54 14.12 -3.91
C ARG A 35 1.93 15.08 -2.91
N LYS A 36 0.77 15.63 -3.26
CA LYS A 36 -0.04 16.41 -2.32
C LYS A 36 -0.69 15.48 -1.30
N MET A 37 -0.64 15.87 -0.02
CA MET A 37 -1.35 15.16 1.03
C MET A 37 -2.85 15.47 0.93
N GLU A 38 -3.67 14.43 1.02
CA GLU A 38 -5.12 14.54 1.09
C GLU A 38 -5.61 14.23 2.51
N ALA A 39 -6.86 14.55 2.79
CA ALA A 39 -7.46 14.17 4.06
C ALA A 39 -7.51 12.64 4.16
N PHE A 40 -7.06 12.10 5.29
CA PHE A 40 -7.01 10.66 5.54
C PHE A 40 -7.74 10.31 6.84
N HIS A 41 -7.90 9.02 7.08
CA HIS A 41 -8.66 8.50 8.21
C HIS A 41 -8.12 9.02 9.56
N GLY A 42 -9.02 9.58 10.38
CA GLY A 42 -8.69 10.07 11.72
C GLY A 42 -8.00 11.43 11.78
N LEU A 43 -7.73 12.08 10.62
CA LEU A 43 -7.12 13.41 10.59
C LEU A 43 -7.98 14.48 11.28
N ASP A 44 -9.30 14.34 11.20
CA ASP A 44 -10.28 15.22 11.84
C ASP A 44 -10.12 15.30 13.36
N HIS A 45 -9.68 14.21 14.00
CA HIS A 45 -9.39 14.19 15.44
C HIS A 45 -8.34 15.22 15.85
N ALA A 46 -7.34 15.47 15.00
CA ALA A 46 -6.30 16.47 15.26
C ALA A 46 -6.87 17.90 15.37
N PHE A 47 -8.03 18.17 14.76
CA PHE A 47 -8.70 19.47 14.83
C PHE A 47 -9.70 19.55 15.99
N ILE A 48 -10.45 18.47 16.24
CA ILE A 48 -11.43 18.42 17.34
C ILE A 48 -10.71 18.46 18.69
N PHE A 49 -9.61 17.74 18.83
CA PHE A 49 -8.91 17.50 20.08
C PHE A 49 -7.53 18.16 20.17
N SER A 50 -7.37 19.30 19.49
CA SER A 50 -6.09 19.97 19.20
C SER A 50 -5.23 20.38 20.40
N ARG A 51 -5.71 20.34 21.66
CA ARG A 51 -5.00 20.87 22.84
C ARG A 51 -5.27 20.15 24.17
N GLY A 52 -5.13 18.83 24.22
CA GLY A 52 -5.13 18.11 25.51
C GLY A 52 -5.69 16.70 25.50
N TYR A 53 -6.13 16.20 24.35
CA TYR A 53 -6.41 14.78 24.19
C TYR A 53 -5.19 14.12 23.53
N SER A 54 -4.86 12.91 23.96
CA SER A 54 -3.86 12.07 23.30
C SER A 54 -4.39 11.62 21.93
N SER A 55 -4.34 12.51 20.95
CA SER A 55 -4.42 12.13 19.54
C SER A 55 -3.06 11.59 19.14
N ASN A 56 -3.02 10.45 18.46
CA ASN A 56 -1.78 9.95 17.87
C ASN A 56 -1.25 10.91 16.80
N PHE A 57 -2.13 11.75 16.22
CA PHE A 57 -1.79 12.75 15.22
C PHE A 57 -1.56 14.14 15.84
N GLU A 58 -0.39 14.71 15.58
CA GLU A 58 0.01 16.05 15.99
C GLU A 58 0.42 16.89 14.77
N ILE A 59 -0.24 18.04 14.58
CA ILE A 59 0.10 19.00 13.51
C ILE A 59 1.14 20.00 14.05
N ARG A 60 2.32 20.08 13.42
CA ARG A 60 3.40 20.97 13.87
C ARG A 60 4.07 21.73 12.71
N PRO A 61 4.12 23.07 12.76
CA PRO A 61 3.47 23.95 13.74
C PRO A 61 1.95 24.00 13.54
N PHE A 62 1.19 24.18 14.62
CA PHE A 62 -0.25 24.39 14.53
C PHE A 62 -0.54 25.84 14.12
N THR A 63 -0.97 26.04 12.88
CA THR A 63 -1.10 27.39 12.30
C THR A 63 -2.39 28.08 12.73
N LYS A 64 -2.50 29.40 12.50
CA LYS A 64 -3.76 30.14 12.69
C LYS A 64 -4.90 29.61 11.81
N ARG A 65 -4.57 29.05 10.63
CA ARG A 65 -5.56 28.43 9.74
C ARG A 65 -6.11 27.14 10.37
N ASP A 66 -5.23 26.33 10.97
CA ASP A 66 -5.62 25.12 11.71
C ASP A 66 -6.46 25.46 12.95
N GLU A 67 -6.13 26.54 13.65
CA GLU A 67 -6.93 27.04 14.78
C GLU A 67 -8.33 27.46 14.34
N ASN A 68 -8.45 28.12 13.19
CA ASN A 68 -9.76 28.47 12.63
C ASN A 68 -10.55 27.23 12.21
N MET A 69 -9.87 26.22 11.65
CA MET A 69 -10.49 24.95 11.28
C MET A 69 -11.04 24.23 12.52
N ALA A 70 -10.20 24.07 13.55
CA ALA A 70 -10.59 23.50 14.84
C ALA A 70 -11.79 24.23 15.46
N LYS A 71 -11.77 25.57 15.49
CA LYS A 71 -12.89 26.37 16.01
C LYS A 71 -14.18 26.14 15.23
N ILE A 72 -14.12 26.13 13.90
CA ILE A 72 -15.30 25.93 13.06
C ILE A 72 -15.88 24.53 13.25
N LEU A 73 -15.04 23.49 13.19
CA LEU A 73 -15.48 22.10 13.34
C LEU A 73 -16.07 21.85 14.73
N THR A 74 -15.39 22.28 15.79
CA THR A 74 -15.88 22.11 17.16
C THR A 74 -17.18 22.89 17.39
N ASN A 75 -17.34 24.08 16.80
CA ASN A 75 -18.61 24.81 16.86
C ASN A 75 -19.73 24.07 16.13
N MET A 76 -19.47 23.52 14.94
CA MET A 76 -20.47 22.74 14.19
C MET A 76 -20.93 21.51 14.99
N VAL A 77 -19.97 20.75 15.53
CA VAL A 77 -20.26 19.55 16.35
C VAL A 77 -21.03 19.92 17.62
N THR A 78 -20.60 20.97 18.33
CA THR A 78 -21.25 21.37 19.59
C THR A 78 -22.61 22.04 19.38
N ASN A 79 -22.83 22.76 18.28
CA ASN A 79 -24.15 23.29 17.93
C ASN A 79 -25.10 22.16 17.61
N PHE A 80 -24.66 21.18 16.81
CA PHE A 80 -25.45 19.97 16.53
C PHE A 80 -25.83 19.24 17.82
N ALA A 81 -24.88 19.06 18.75
CA ALA A 81 -25.16 18.42 20.03
C ALA A 81 -26.16 19.21 20.90
N LYS A 82 -26.21 20.54 20.78
CA LYS A 82 -27.11 21.40 21.57
C LYS A 82 -28.50 21.53 20.98
N THR A 83 -28.61 21.66 19.66
CA THR A 83 -29.86 22.07 18.99
C THR A 83 -30.25 21.19 17.81
N GLY A 84 -29.45 20.19 17.46
CA GLY A 84 -29.63 19.38 16.25
C GLY A 84 -29.28 20.10 14.94
N ASP A 85 -28.74 21.32 15.01
CA ASP A 85 -28.34 22.13 13.85
C ASP A 85 -26.83 22.45 13.92
N PRO A 86 -25.99 21.95 13.00
CA PRO A 86 -24.55 22.23 12.99
C PRO A 86 -24.20 23.62 12.47
N SER A 87 -25.17 24.44 12.07
CA SER A 87 -24.94 25.76 11.51
C SER A 87 -24.16 26.68 12.45
N THR A 88 -23.35 27.57 11.87
CA THR A 88 -22.58 28.58 12.61
C THR A 88 -23.03 29.98 12.20
N LYS A 89 -22.62 31.01 12.94
CA LYS A 89 -22.93 32.41 12.59
C LYS A 89 -22.48 32.82 11.17
N ARG A 90 -21.51 32.10 10.58
CA ARG A 90 -20.91 32.42 9.27
C ARG A 90 -21.28 31.44 8.18
N PHE A 91 -21.97 30.35 8.49
CA PHE A 91 -22.28 29.29 7.54
C PHE A 91 -23.56 28.57 7.98
N GLN A 92 -24.56 28.58 7.10
CA GLN A 92 -25.77 27.78 7.27
C GLN A 92 -25.53 26.40 6.65
N TRP A 93 -25.69 25.36 7.46
CA TRP A 93 -25.57 23.98 7.00
C TRP A 93 -26.96 23.46 6.58
N PRO A 94 -27.21 23.22 5.29
CA PRO A 94 -28.51 22.73 4.84
C PRO A 94 -28.75 21.29 5.33
N PRO A 95 -29.92 20.98 5.88
CA PRO A 95 -30.25 19.61 6.26
C PRO A 95 -30.27 18.70 5.04
N PHE A 96 -29.76 17.47 5.20
CA PHE A 96 -29.82 16.47 4.15
C PHE A 96 -31.26 15.98 3.97
N HIS A 97 -31.77 16.01 2.73
CA HIS A 97 -33.11 15.54 2.38
C HIS A 97 -33.04 14.41 1.35
N THR A 98 -33.53 13.23 1.73
CA THR A 98 -33.49 11.99 0.93
C THR A 98 -34.16 12.13 -0.45
N ASN A 99 -35.09 13.08 -0.61
CA ASN A 99 -35.96 13.12 -1.77
C ASN A 99 -35.50 14.07 -2.89
N ASN A 100 -34.70 15.11 -2.61
CA ASN A 100 -34.47 16.19 -3.58
C ASN A 100 -33.06 16.79 -3.62
N THR A 101 -32.20 16.55 -2.62
CA THR A 101 -30.87 17.16 -2.60
C THR A 101 -29.81 16.12 -2.29
N THR A 102 -28.97 15.82 -3.29
CA THR A 102 -27.72 15.07 -3.06
C THR A 102 -26.61 15.98 -2.53
N GLU A 103 -26.95 17.16 -2.02
CA GLU A 103 -25.98 18.15 -1.61
C GLU A 103 -25.31 17.75 -0.28
N HIS A 104 -24.04 18.11 -0.15
CA HIS A 104 -23.27 17.84 1.04
C HIS A 104 -22.35 19.01 1.35
N VAL A 105 -21.96 19.15 2.61
CA VAL A 105 -21.07 20.24 3.03
C VAL A 105 -19.63 19.78 2.98
N SER A 106 -18.81 20.51 2.24
CA SER A 106 -17.35 20.39 2.31
C SER A 106 -16.86 21.14 3.53
N ILE A 107 -16.32 20.38 4.49
CA ILE A 107 -15.63 20.90 5.67
C ILE A 107 -14.18 21.25 5.30
N ASP A 108 -14.04 22.17 4.35
CA ASP A 108 -12.81 22.89 4.07
C ASP A 108 -12.95 24.36 4.52
N LEU A 109 -11.87 25.14 4.46
CA LEU A 109 -11.92 26.57 4.81
C LEU A 109 -11.89 27.46 3.55
N PRO A 110 -12.94 28.25 3.27
CA PRO A 110 -14.23 28.32 4.00
C PRO A 110 -15.18 27.14 3.68
N PRO A 111 -16.09 26.77 4.61
CA PRO A 111 -17.08 25.72 4.34
C PRO A 111 -17.99 26.10 3.19
N ARG A 112 -18.35 25.10 2.37
CA ARG A 112 -19.21 25.31 1.18
C ARG A 112 -20.12 24.12 0.96
N VAL A 113 -21.30 24.40 0.41
CA VAL A 113 -22.23 23.36 -0.07
C VAL A 113 -21.76 22.90 -1.45
N ILE A 114 -21.61 21.60 -1.62
CA ILE A 114 -21.30 20.95 -2.89
C ILE A 114 -22.58 20.28 -3.38
N GLN A 115 -22.91 20.54 -4.64
CA GLN A 115 -24.02 19.89 -5.33
C GLN A 115 -23.53 18.56 -5.93
N GLY A 116 -24.39 17.54 -5.88
CA GLY A 116 -24.07 16.21 -6.42
C GLY A 116 -23.62 15.21 -5.34
N GLU A 117 -23.71 13.93 -5.69
CA GLU A 117 -23.44 12.81 -4.78
C GLU A 117 -22.01 12.84 -4.20
N LEU A 118 -21.87 12.38 -2.95
CA LEU A 118 -20.64 12.50 -2.14
C LEU A 118 -19.45 11.69 -2.68
N HIS A 119 -19.65 10.69 -3.54
CA HIS A 119 -18.61 9.70 -3.88
C HIS A 119 -18.50 9.37 -5.38
N TRP A 120 -17.25 9.10 -5.78
CA TRP A 120 -16.87 8.48 -7.06
C TRP A 120 -16.06 7.19 -6.78
N PRO A 121 -16.37 6.03 -7.40
CA PRO A 121 -17.55 5.76 -8.24
C PRO A 121 -18.85 5.92 -7.45
N ASN A 122 -19.96 6.05 -8.18
CA ASN A 122 -21.29 6.27 -7.60
C ASN A 122 -21.55 5.25 -6.49
N PRO A 123 -22.03 5.65 -5.29
CA PRO A 123 -22.33 4.71 -4.21
C PRO A 123 -23.30 3.59 -4.63
N LYS A 124 -24.09 3.78 -5.70
CA LYS A 124 -24.90 2.74 -6.33
C LYS A 124 -24.10 1.51 -6.76
N PHE A 125 -22.86 1.69 -7.25
CA PHE A 125 -22.02 0.56 -7.60
C PHE A 125 -21.79 -0.34 -6.37
N TRP A 126 -21.29 0.24 -5.28
CA TRP A 126 -20.96 -0.52 -4.07
C TRP A 126 -22.20 -1.02 -3.31
N ASN A 127 -23.27 -0.22 -3.28
CA ASN A 127 -24.47 -0.53 -2.50
C ASN A 127 -25.49 -1.40 -3.25
N VAL A 128 -25.44 -1.45 -4.58
CA VAL A 128 -26.43 -2.15 -5.41
C VAL A 128 -25.74 -3.14 -6.34
N GLU A 129 -24.85 -2.66 -7.22
CA GLU A 129 -24.29 -3.49 -8.29
C GLU A 129 -23.34 -4.57 -7.73
N ALA A 130 -22.49 -4.24 -6.76
CA ALA A 130 -21.59 -5.19 -6.12
C ALA A 130 -22.37 -6.31 -5.41
N GLU A 131 -23.51 -6.00 -4.80
CA GLU A 131 -24.40 -7.00 -4.21
C GLU A 131 -25.03 -7.89 -5.28
N LEU A 132 -25.51 -7.30 -6.39
CA LEU A 132 -26.06 -8.07 -7.51
C LEU A 132 -25.02 -8.99 -8.14
N ILE A 133 -23.77 -8.53 -8.31
CA ILE A 133 -22.65 -9.33 -8.79
C ILE A 133 -22.36 -10.47 -7.81
N SER A 134 -22.29 -10.19 -6.51
CA SER A 134 -22.07 -11.22 -5.47
C SER A 134 -23.15 -12.31 -5.50
N ARG A 135 -24.42 -11.92 -5.65
CA ARG A 135 -25.55 -12.86 -5.80
C ARG A 135 -25.47 -13.67 -7.10
N HIS A 136 -25.00 -13.07 -8.19
CA HIS A 136 -24.83 -13.77 -9.46
C HIS A 136 -23.67 -14.78 -9.42
N VAL A 137 -22.55 -14.42 -8.80
CA VAL A 137 -21.39 -15.31 -8.58
C VAL A 137 -21.74 -16.50 -7.70
N THR A 138 -22.66 -16.33 -6.75
CA THR A 138 -23.13 -17.44 -5.88
C THR A 138 -24.23 -18.29 -6.54
N GLY A 139 -25.00 -17.74 -7.49
CA GLY A 139 -26.07 -18.45 -8.20
C GLY A 139 -25.64 -19.14 -9.51
N GLY A 140 -24.59 -18.65 -10.18
CA GLY A 140 -23.95 -19.31 -11.31
C GLY A 140 -22.85 -20.23 -10.80
N GLY A 141 -23.05 -21.54 -10.91
CA GLY A 141 -22.24 -22.57 -10.27
C GLY A 141 -20.72 -22.39 -10.35
N GLU A 142 -20.04 -22.85 -9.29
CA GLU A 142 -18.59 -22.97 -9.13
C GLU A 142 -17.79 -21.99 -9.99
N VAL A 143 -17.82 -20.72 -9.63
CA VAL A 143 -16.66 -19.88 -9.91
C VAL A 143 -15.51 -20.54 -9.17
N SER A 144 -14.60 -21.16 -9.93
CA SER A 144 -13.31 -21.59 -9.43
C SER A 144 -12.64 -20.35 -8.87
N VAL A 145 -12.83 -20.11 -7.57
CA VAL A 145 -12.07 -19.12 -6.81
C VAL A 145 -10.65 -19.58 -6.98
N ASP A 146 -9.90 -18.86 -7.81
CA ASP A 146 -8.48 -19.11 -7.98
C ASP A 146 -7.85 -19.03 -6.58
N PRO A 147 -7.37 -20.15 -6.01
CA PRO A 147 -6.82 -20.15 -4.67
C PRO A 147 -5.60 -19.24 -4.53
N GLU A 148 -5.03 -18.75 -5.65
CA GLU A 148 -3.94 -17.77 -5.67
C GLU A 148 -4.39 -16.32 -5.45
N ALA A 149 -5.70 -16.00 -5.54
CA ALA A 149 -6.17 -14.61 -5.48
C ALA A 149 -6.03 -13.96 -4.10
N ASP A 150 -6.10 -14.75 -3.02
CA ASP A 150 -6.11 -14.26 -1.63
C ASP A 150 -4.88 -14.70 -0.83
N LEU A 151 -3.69 -14.66 -1.42
CA LEU A 151 -2.45 -14.83 -0.66
C LEU A 151 -2.25 -13.65 0.30
N THR A 152 -2.16 -13.96 1.60
CA THR A 152 -1.83 -13.02 2.67
C THR A 152 -0.44 -12.41 2.45
N ASN A 153 -0.17 -11.24 3.05
CA ASN A 153 1.13 -10.56 2.89
C ASN A 153 2.32 -11.44 3.26
N GLU A 154 2.16 -12.33 4.25
CA GLU A 154 3.18 -13.27 4.71
C GLU A 154 3.44 -14.37 3.67
N GLU A 155 2.37 -14.92 3.07
CA GLU A 155 2.47 -15.91 2.00
C GLU A 155 3.10 -15.32 0.73
N ARG A 156 2.83 -14.05 0.40
CA ARG A 156 3.49 -13.35 -0.72
C ARG A 156 4.99 -13.23 -0.51
N VAL A 157 5.42 -12.93 0.72
CA VAL A 157 6.84 -12.87 1.08
C VAL A 157 7.48 -14.26 0.95
N GLN A 158 6.81 -15.30 1.43
CA GLN A 158 7.29 -16.68 1.30
C GLN A 158 7.38 -17.14 -0.17
N LEU A 159 6.37 -16.84 -0.99
CA LEU A 159 6.38 -17.15 -2.43
C LEU A 159 7.54 -16.44 -3.15
N SER A 160 7.80 -15.19 -2.78
CA SER A 160 8.92 -14.42 -3.34
C SER A 160 10.28 -15.01 -2.95
N ALA A 161 10.41 -15.55 -1.73
CA ALA A 161 11.60 -16.23 -1.26
C ALA A 161 11.80 -17.58 -1.97
N TYR A 162 10.73 -18.36 -2.15
CA TYR A 162 10.74 -19.60 -2.92
C TYR A 162 11.17 -19.38 -4.38
N ARG A 163 10.64 -18.36 -5.04
CA ARG A 163 11.01 -18.02 -6.43
C ARG A 163 12.50 -17.68 -6.53
N ARG A 164 13.05 -16.92 -5.57
CA ARG A 164 14.48 -16.58 -5.54
C ARG A 164 15.36 -17.80 -5.27
N ALA A 165 14.95 -18.67 -4.33
CA ALA A 165 15.65 -19.91 -4.03
C ALA A 165 15.66 -20.87 -5.23
N TRP A 166 14.54 -20.96 -5.97
CA TRP A 166 14.44 -21.73 -7.21
C TRP A 166 15.44 -21.25 -8.27
N TRP A 167 15.49 -19.94 -8.53
CA TRP A 167 16.47 -19.37 -9.47
C TRP A 167 17.91 -19.63 -9.03
N ALA A 168 18.21 -19.50 -7.73
CA ALA A 168 19.54 -19.78 -7.20
C ALA A 168 19.95 -21.26 -7.39
N LEU A 169 19.01 -22.20 -7.23
CA LEU A 169 19.24 -23.62 -7.47
C LEU A 169 19.62 -23.89 -8.93
N TRP A 170 18.86 -23.36 -9.88
CA TRP A 170 19.15 -23.55 -11.31
C TRP A 170 20.47 -22.91 -11.74
N LEU A 171 20.82 -21.76 -11.16
CA LEU A 171 22.11 -21.10 -11.42
C LEU A 171 23.27 -21.96 -10.91
N LEU A 172 23.14 -22.56 -9.72
CA LEU A 172 24.14 -23.50 -9.19
C LEU A 172 24.28 -24.75 -10.07
N VAL A 173 23.16 -25.32 -10.53
CA VAL A 173 23.17 -26.46 -11.47
C VAL A 173 23.91 -26.10 -12.77
N ALA A 174 23.65 -24.92 -13.33
CA ALA A 174 24.32 -24.46 -14.54
C ALA A 174 25.83 -24.28 -14.33
N ILE A 175 26.25 -23.70 -13.21
CA ILE A 175 27.68 -23.54 -12.87
C ILE A 175 28.36 -24.91 -12.75
N LEU A 176 27.76 -25.86 -12.02
CA LEU A 176 28.32 -27.20 -11.86
C LEU A 176 28.44 -27.92 -13.20
N ALA A 177 27.44 -27.78 -14.09
CA ALA A 177 27.51 -28.34 -15.42
C ALA A 177 28.70 -27.77 -16.21
N ILE A 178 28.91 -26.44 -16.20
CA ILE A 178 30.04 -25.79 -16.87
C ILE A 178 31.37 -26.30 -16.33
N VAL A 179 31.50 -26.44 -15.00
CA VAL A 179 32.74 -26.93 -14.38
C VAL A 179 33.04 -28.37 -14.78
N ILE A 180 32.04 -29.26 -14.70
CA ILE A 180 32.21 -30.68 -15.06
C ILE A 180 32.59 -30.81 -16.53
N TRP A 181 31.85 -30.15 -17.43
CA TRP A 181 32.15 -30.19 -18.86
C TRP A 181 33.50 -29.56 -19.20
N GLY A 182 33.89 -28.48 -18.51
CA GLY A 182 35.22 -27.89 -18.63
C GLY A 182 36.34 -28.86 -18.28
N ILE A 183 36.18 -29.63 -17.19
CA ILE A 183 37.14 -30.66 -16.78
C ILE A 183 37.20 -31.80 -17.81
N VAL A 184 36.05 -32.27 -18.31
CA VAL A 184 35.99 -33.33 -19.32
C VAL A 184 36.68 -32.90 -20.61
N ILE A 185 36.39 -31.71 -21.11
CA ILE A 185 37.00 -31.17 -22.33
C ILE A 185 38.52 -31.04 -22.13
N TYR A 186 38.97 -30.50 -20.99
CA TYR A 186 40.38 -30.40 -20.67
C TYR A 186 41.09 -31.76 -20.64
N ALA A 187 40.46 -32.77 -20.03
CA ALA A 187 41.00 -34.13 -19.98
C ALA A 187 41.08 -34.78 -21.38
N VAL A 188 40.10 -34.55 -22.24
CA VAL A 188 40.10 -35.06 -23.62
C VAL A 188 41.17 -34.39 -24.46
N VAL A 189 41.28 -33.05 -24.42
CA VAL A 189 42.28 -32.30 -25.19
C VAL A 189 43.70 -32.63 -24.72
N SER A 190 43.94 -32.69 -23.41
CA SER A 190 45.27 -33.05 -22.87
C SER A 190 45.68 -34.48 -23.23
N LYS A 191 44.74 -35.43 -23.25
CA LYS A 191 45.01 -36.83 -23.66
C LYS A 191 45.17 -36.98 -25.16
N GLY A 192 44.41 -36.23 -25.97
CA GLY A 192 44.52 -36.20 -27.43
C GLY A 192 45.80 -35.52 -27.94
N SER A 193 46.36 -34.60 -27.16
CA SER A 193 47.62 -33.89 -27.48
C SER A 193 48.87 -34.63 -26.98
N SER A 194 48.71 -35.82 -26.38
CA SER A 194 49.83 -36.60 -25.85
C SER A 194 50.69 -37.17 -27.00
N PRO A 195 52.02 -36.96 -27.00
CA PRO A 195 52.93 -37.40 -28.08
C PRO A 195 53.01 -38.93 -28.27
N ARG A 196 52.38 -39.72 -27.39
CA ARG A 196 52.38 -41.18 -27.41
C ARG A 196 51.36 -41.81 -28.36
N ASN A 197 50.43 -41.05 -28.92
CA ASN A 197 49.40 -41.54 -29.85
C ASN A 197 49.73 -41.25 -31.33
N LYS A 198 50.98 -41.46 -31.75
CA LYS A 198 51.30 -41.47 -33.19
C LYS A 198 50.87 -42.81 -33.81
N PRO A 199 50.16 -42.81 -34.94
CA PRO A 199 49.93 -44.03 -35.70
C PRO A 199 51.28 -44.62 -36.14
N TYR A 200 51.40 -45.95 -36.15
CA TYR A 200 52.59 -46.62 -36.67
C TYR A 200 52.69 -46.42 -38.19
N ASP A 201 53.55 -45.50 -38.64
CA ASP A 201 53.93 -45.35 -40.04
C ASP A 201 54.95 -46.45 -40.42
N ASN A 202 54.44 -47.64 -40.72
CA ASN A 202 55.22 -48.75 -41.26
C ASN A 202 54.67 -49.18 -42.63
N ILE A 203 54.73 -48.33 -43.64
CA ILE A 203 54.59 -48.75 -45.05
C ILE A 203 55.77 -48.22 -45.83
N VAL A 204 56.76 -49.09 -46.07
CA VAL A 204 57.85 -48.85 -47.02
C VAL A 204 57.40 -49.37 -48.37
N ILE A 205 57.14 -48.47 -49.31
CA ILE A 205 56.94 -48.83 -50.72
C ILE A 205 58.33 -48.90 -51.36
N ALA A 206 58.83 -50.11 -51.58
CA ALA A 206 59.96 -50.34 -52.48
C ALA A 206 59.46 -50.23 -53.93
N ARG A 207 60.25 -49.55 -54.77
CA ARG A 207 60.00 -49.37 -56.20
C ARG A 207 60.63 -50.51 -57.00
#